data_AF-A0A934RC57-F1
#
_entry.id   AF-A0A934RC57-F1
#
_cell.length_a   1.000
_cell.length_b   1.000
_cell.length_c   1.000
_cell.angle_alpha   90.00
_cell.angle_beta   90.00
_cell.angle_gamma   90.00
#
_symmetry.space_group_name_H-M   'P 1'
#
loop_
_entity.id
_entity.type
_entity.pdbx_description
1 polymer ?
#
loop_
_entity_poly.entity_id
_entity_poly.type
_entity_poly.pdbx_seq_one_letter_code
_entity_poly.pdbx_strand_id
1 'polypeptide(L)'
;MTRLSDALRILAVTGLVLTTSQCTMHRTAKYEEGMADLRQQVKIGDDIFEAEKRIKDRYHYVTEPYDPTKLGKVLWMNVDFGLQPTFVETIAYTADIEPIGDNKPISAIVVADPSGTVTAIK
;
A
#
# COMPACT_ATOMS: atom_id res chain seq x y z
N MET A 1 -17.11 46.86 -13.10
CA MET A 1 -15.79 46.18 -13.04
C MET A 1 -15.93 44.97 -12.11
N THR A 2 -16.24 43.78 -12.63
CA THR A 2 -16.49 42.57 -11.81
C THR A 2 -15.92 41.29 -12.43
N ARG A 3 -14.98 41.38 -13.38
CA ARG A 3 -14.37 40.20 -14.03
C ARG A 3 -13.07 39.71 -13.39
N LEU A 4 -12.47 40.48 -12.48
CA LEU A 4 -11.20 40.10 -11.82
C LEU A 4 -11.38 39.06 -10.70
N SER A 5 -12.59 38.94 -10.10
CA SER A 5 -12.83 38.02 -8.98
C SER A 5 -12.98 36.56 -9.40
N ASP A 6 -13.60 36.31 -10.56
CA ASP A 6 -13.95 34.96 -10.99
C ASP A 6 -12.75 34.23 -11.59
N ALA A 7 -11.89 34.93 -12.32
CA ALA A 7 -10.62 34.37 -12.82
C ALA A 7 -9.67 34.00 -11.68
N LEU A 8 -9.60 34.81 -10.61
CA LEU A 8 -8.77 34.53 -9.43
C LEU A 8 -9.32 33.36 -8.61
N ARG A 9 -10.64 33.22 -8.51
CA ARG A 9 -11.31 32.07 -7.89
C ARG A 9 -11.09 30.79 -8.68
N ILE A 10 -11.22 30.84 -10.01
CA ILE A 10 -10.92 29.69 -10.87
C ILE A 10 -9.44 29.33 -10.75
N LEU A 11 -8.50 30.28 -10.81
CA LEU A 11 -7.08 29.99 -10.66
C LEU A 11 -6.74 29.37 -9.29
N ALA A 12 -7.37 29.84 -8.22
CA ALA A 12 -7.21 29.29 -6.88
C ALA A 12 -7.79 27.87 -6.78
N VAL A 13 -8.95 27.61 -7.37
CA VAL A 13 -9.57 26.28 -7.39
C VAL A 13 -8.76 25.31 -8.26
N THR A 14 -8.31 25.73 -9.45
CA THR A 14 -7.49 24.89 -10.34
C THR A 14 -6.09 24.64 -9.77
N GLY A 15 -5.49 25.63 -9.09
CA GLY A 15 -4.23 25.49 -8.38
C GLY A 15 -4.32 24.52 -7.19
N LEU A 16 -5.42 24.55 -6.44
CA LEU A 16 -5.68 23.62 -5.34
C LEU A 16 -5.91 22.18 -5.83
N VAL A 17 -6.53 22.00 -7.01
CA VAL A 17 -6.70 20.67 -7.63
C VAL A 17 -5.35 20.11 -8.11
N LEU A 18 -4.47 20.95 -8.65
CA LEU A 18 -3.14 20.51 -9.11
C LEU A 18 -2.22 20.05 -7.97
N THR A 19 -2.26 20.70 -6.80
CA THR A 19 -1.43 20.28 -5.65
C THR A 19 -1.86 18.93 -5.06
N THR A 20 -3.17 18.62 -5.06
CA THR A 20 -3.65 17.31 -4.59
C THR A 20 -3.25 16.16 -5.52
N SER A 21 -3.15 16.41 -6.84
CA SER A 21 -2.78 15.39 -7.83
C SER A 21 -1.30 14.94 -7.74
N GLN A 22 -0.40 15.86 -7.35
CA GLN A 22 1.03 15.56 -7.23
C GLN A 22 1.34 14.65 -6.04
N CYS A 23 0.60 14.78 -4.93
CA CYS A 23 0.73 13.89 -3.79
C CYS A 23 0.35 12.43 -4.14
N THR A 24 -0.70 12.24 -4.94
CA THR A 24 -1.17 10.90 -5.35
C THR A 24 -0.19 10.21 -6.32
N MET A 25 0.39 10.95 -7.27
CA MET A 25 1.41 10.41 -8.19
C MET A 25 2.69 9.99 -7.47
N HIS A 26 3.17 10.79 -6.52
CA HIS A 26 4.38 10.47 -5.76
C HIS A 26 4.22 9.19 -4.93
N ARG A 27 3.06 9.03 -4.29
CA ARG A 27 2.74 7.83 -3.51
C ARG A 27 2.62 6.58 -4.37
N THR A 28 2.01 6.70 -5.55
CA THR A 28 1.89 5.60 -6.51
C THR A 28 3.27 5.13 -6.97
N ALA A 29 4.17 6.06 -7.31
CA ALA A 29 5.54 5.71 -7.68
C ALA A 29 6.28 4.98 -6.55
N LYS A 30 6.14 5.46 -5.30
CA LYS A 30 6.76 4.83 -4.12
C LYS A 30 6.22 3.43 -3.83
N TYR A 31 4.92 3.22 -4.02
CA TYR A 31 4.32 1.89 -3.92
C TYR A 31 4.89 0.93 -4.98
N GLU A 32 4.94 1.38 -6.24
CA GLU A 32 5.47 0.54 -7.33
C GLU A 32 6.98 0.25 -7.15
N GLU A 33 7.76 1.20 -6.64
CA GLU A 33 9.15 0.98 -6.21
C GLU A 33 9.24 -0.10 -5.12
N GLY A 34 8.42 0.00 -4.07
CA GLY A 34 8.34 -1.00 -3.00
C GLY A 34 7.93 -2.39 -3.50
N MET A 35 6.96 -2.46 -4.41
CA MET A 35 6.52 -3.72 -5.03
C MET A 35 7.58 -4.34 -5.93
N ALA A 36 8.27 -3.54 -6.74
CA ALA A 36 9.34 -4.01 -7.59
C ALA A 36 10.49 -4.57 -6.74
N ASP A 37 10.83 -3.86 -5.67
CA ASP A 37 11.85 -4.26 -4.72
C ASP A 37 11.47 -5.55 -3.95
N LEU A 38 10.22 -5.66 -3.48
CA LEU A 38 9.70 -6.85 -2.81
C LEU A 38 9.77 -8.08 -3.71
N ARG A 39 9.40 -7.94 -4.99
CA ARG A 39 9.47 -9.03 -5.98
C ARG A 39 10.90 -9.45 -6.33
N GLN A 40 11.91 -8.63 -6.02
CA GLN A 40 13.30 -9.04 -6.14
C GLN A 40 13.76 -9.89 -4.95
N GLN A 41 13.22 -9.64 -3.76
CA GLN A 41 13.61 -10.35 -2.53
C GLN A 41 12.81 -11.63 -2.28
N VAL A 42 11.53 -11.62 -2.63
CA VAL A 42 10.59 -12.72 -2.43
C VAL A 42 10.08 -13.18 -3.79
N LYS A 43 10.20 -14.48 -4.03
CA LYS A 43 9.75 -15.12 -5.26
C LYS A 43 8.66 -16.14 -4.96
N ILE A 44 7.83 -16.40 -5.97
CA ILE A 44 6.91 -17.52 -5.94
C ILE A 44 7.74 -18.82 -5.81
N GLY A 45 7.35 -19.68 -4.87
CA GLY A 45 8.07 -20.89 -4.52
C GLY A 45 9.03 -20.76 -3.34
N ASP A 46 9.31 -19.54 -2.84
CA ASP A 46 10.10 -19.37 -1.61
C ASP A 46 9.31 -19.85 -0.39
N ASP A 47 10.02 -20.21 0.68
CA ASP A 47 9.41 -20.41 1.99
C ASP A 47 9.10 -19.05 2.63
N ILE A 48 7.85 -18.85 3.07
CA ILE A 48 7.37 -17.58 3.60
C ILE A 48 8.02 -17.19 4.93
N PHE A 49 8.44 -18.15 5.75
CA PHE A 49 9.13 -17.88 7.02
C PHE A 49 10.58 -17.46 6.79
N GLU A 50 11.26 -18.07 5.81
CA GLU A 50 12.60 -17.63 5.39
C GLU A 50 12.55 -16.32 4.59
N ALA A 51 11.46 -16.05 3.88
CA ALA A 51 11.21 -14.76 3.25
C ALA A 51 11.05 -13.66 4.31
N GLU A 52 10.21 -13.88 5.34
CA GLU A 52 10.01 -12.95 6.47
C GLU A 52 11.34 -12.52 7.09
N LYS A 53 12.15 -13.50 7.55
CA LYS A 53 13.44 -13.22 8.21
C LYS A 53 14.37 -12.37 7.36
N ARG A 54 14.31 -12.52 6.04
CA ARG A 54 15.16 -11.82 5.07
C ARG A 54 14.73 -10.37 4.88
N ILE A 55 13.43 -10.10 4.93
CA ILE A 55 12.87 -8.80 4.59
C ILE A 55 12.42 -7.97 5.79
N LYS A 56 12.34 -8.55 7.00
CA LYS A 56 11.81 -7.90 8.20
C LYS A 56 12.45 -6.55 8.52
N ASP A 57 13.75 -6.40 8.30
CA ASP A 57 14.51 -5.19 8.61
C ASP A 57 14.63 -4.24 7.41
N ARG A 58 14.04 -4.60 6.26
CA ARG A 58 14.15 -3.87 4.99
C ARG A 58 12.97 -2.95 4.73
N TYR A 59 11.81 -3.34 5.24
CA TYR A 59 10.55 -2.59 5.08
C TYR A 59 10.17 -1.89 6.38
N HIS A 60 9.17 -1.02 6.33
CA HIS A 60 8.75 -0.28 7.52
C HIS A 60 8.21 -1.22 8.60
N TYR A 61 7.43 -2.21 8.17
CA TYR A 61 6.91 -3.26 9.03
C TYR A 61 6.63 -4.52 8.21
N VAL A 62 6.92 -5.68 8.79
CA VAL A 62 6.60 -6.99 8.22
C VAL A 62 5.97 -7.84 9.32
N THR A 63 4.82 -8.43 9.06
CA THR A 63 4.18 -9.35 10.02
C THR A 63 4.81 -10.72 9.95
N GLU A 64 4.86 -11.45 11.06
CA GLU A 64 5.09 -12.90 11.02
C GLU A 64 4.00 -13.58 10.17
N PRO A 65 4.30 -14.67 9.43
CA PRO A 65 3.30 -15.38 8.64
C PRO A 65 2.16 -15.89 9.53
N TYR A 66 0.91 -15.56 9.17
CA TYR A 66 -0.26 -15.89 9.96
C TYR A 66 -1.40 -16.42 9.09
N ASP A 67 -2.32 -17.19 9.67
CA ASP A 67 -3.54 -17.61 9.00
C ASP A 67 -4.67 -16.59 9.23
N PRO A 68 -5.07 -15.80 8.22
CA PRO A 68 -6.11 -14.78 8.37
C PRO A 68 -7.50 -15.40 8.63
N THR A 69 -7.72 -16.63 8.19
CA THR A 69 -9.01 -17.33 8.28
C THR A 69 -9.13 -18.22 9.51
N LYS A 70 -7.98 -18.60 10.10
CA LYS A 70 -7.87 -19.62 11.16
C LYS A 70 -8.39 -21.00 10.73
N LEU A 71 -8.41 -21.29 9.43
CA LEU A 71 -8.87 -22.55 8.84
C LEU A 71 -7.73 -23.48 8.38
N GLY A 72 -6.47 -23.07 8.53
CA GLY A 72 -5.27 -23.77 8.12
C GLY A 72 -5.08 -23.86 6.60
N LYS A 73 -5.69 -22.94 5.82
CA LYS A 73 -5.72 -23.03 4.36
C LYS A 73 -4.72 -22.14 3.64
N VAL A 74 -4.28 -21.07 4.28
CA VAL A 74 -3.43 -20.06 3.67
C VAL A 74 -2.64 -19.34 4.74
N LEU A 75 -1.42 -18.93 4.42
CA LEU A 75 -0.61 -18.07 5.25
C LEU A 75 -0.42 -16.73 4.55
N TRP A 76 -0.59 -15.64 5.30
CA TRP A 76 -0.37 -14.28 4.83
C TRP A 76 0.78 -13.66 5.60
N MET A 77 1.56 -12.83 4.90
CA MET A 77 2.58 -11.96 5.47
C MET A 77 2.37 -10.57 4.85
N ASN A 78 2.04 -9.59 5.69
CA ASN A 78 1.89 -8.20 5.27
C ASN A 78 3.24 -7.50 5.28
N VAL A 79 3.49 -6.70 4.27
CA VAL A 79 4.70 -5.89 4.09
C VAL A 79 4.28 -4.43 3.92
N ASP A 80 4.57 -3.60 4.92
CA ASP A 80 4.29 -2.16 4.89
C ASP A 80 5.48 -1.39 4.33
N PHE A 81 5.24 -0.58 3.29
CA PHE A 81 6.27 0.23 2.65
C PHE A 81 6.54 1.58 3.35
N GLY A 82 5.86 1.88 4.45
CA GLY A 82 5.99 3.13 5.20
C GLY A 82 5.31 4.31 4.50
N LEU A 83 4.31 4.03 3.66
CA LEU A 83 3.57 5.06 2.94
C LEU A 83 2.51 5.66 3.86
N GLN A 84 2.48 6.99 3.95
CA GLN A 84 1.54 7.67 4.84
C GLN A 84 0.09 7.48 4.35
N PRO A 85 -0.83 7.03 5.22
CA PRO A 85 -2.24 7.00 4.90
C PRO A 85 -2.77 8.43 4.74
N THR A 86 -3.64 8.62 3.77
CA THR A 86 -4.42 9.85 3.64
C THR A 86 -5.44 9.97 4.77
N PHE A 87 -5.94 11.18 5.03
CA PHE A 87 -6.94 11.40 6.08
C PHE A 87 -8.18 10.50 5.95
N VAL A 88 -8.64 10.27 4.71
CA VAL A 88 -9.80 9.40 4.44
C VAL A 88 -9.47 7.92 4.68
N GLU A 89 -8.28 7.48 4.28
CA GLU A 89 -7.78 6.12 4.57
C GLU A 89 -7.64 5.90 6.07
N THR A 90 -7.12 6.87 6.82
CA THR A 90 -7.02 6.77 8.29
C THR A 90 -8.39 6.52 8.90
N ILE A 91 -9.42 7.25 8.47
CA ILE A 91 -10.80 7.05 8.94
C ILE A 91 -11.29 5.64 8.55
N ALA A 92 -11.06 5.23 7.31
CA ALA A 92 -11.48 3.92 6.80
C ALA A 92 -10.83 2.77 7.59
N TYR A 93 -9.50 2.80 7.78
CA TYR A 93 -8.77 1.83 8.59
C TYR A 93 -9.22 1.83 10.05
N THR A 94 -9.48 2.99 10.67
CA THR A 94 -10.01 3.03 12.05
C THR A 94 -11.43 2.45 12.17
N ALA A 95 -12.20 2.49 11.08
CA ALA A 95 -13.55 1.97 11.02
C ALA A 95 -13.61 0.52 10.51
N ASP A 96 -12.47 -0.09 10.17
CA ASP A 96 -12.37 -1.41 9.52
C ASP A 96 -13.15 -1.47 8.19
N ILE A 97 -13.10 -0.39 7.41
CA ILE A 97 -13.74 -0.24 6.11
C ILE A 97 -12.64 -0.14 5.04
N GLU A 98 -12.84 -0.77 3.88
CA GLU A 98 -11.95 -0.59 2.73
C GLU A 98 -11.88 0.89 2.31
N PRO A 99 -10.67 1.45 2.11
CA PRO A 99 -10.55 2.84 1.70
C PRO A 99 -11.22 3.12 0.35
N ILE A 100 -11.93 4.24 0.25
CA ILE A 100 -12.61 4.65 -0.97
C ILE A 100 -11.65 5.48 -1.83
N GLY A 101 -11.31 5.01 -3.03
CA GLY A 101 -10.58 5.74 -4.08
C GLY A 101 -9.56 4.91 -4.86
N ASP A 102 -9.03 5.44 -5.97
CA ASP A 102 -7.99 4.82 -6.83
C ASP A 102 -6.59 4.80 -6.19
N ASN A 103 -6.55 4.94 -4.88
CA ASN A 103 -5.34 5.04 -4.11
C ASN A 103 -4.73 3.65 -3.97
N LYS A 104 -3.53 3.45 -4.55
CA LYS A 104 -2.73 2.23 -4.31
C LYS A 104 -2.60 1.96 -2.80
N PRO A 105 -2.66 0.69 -2.35
CA PRO A 105 -2.51 0.36 -0.95
C PRO A 105 -1.13 0.80 -0.43
N ILE A 106 -1.01 0.95 0.89
CA ILE A 106 0.27 1.32 1.53
C ILE A 106 1.17 0.12 1.81
N SER A 107 0.63 -1.09 1.63
CA SER A 107 1.25 -2.37 1.93
C SER A 107 1.00 -3.39 0.82
N ALA A 108 1.76 -4.48 0.88
CA ALA A 108 1.62 -5.67 0.05
C ALA A 108 1.33 -6.89 0.93
N ILE A 109 0.76 -7.93 0.33
CA ILE A 109 0.49 -9.20 0.98
C ILE A 109 1.22 -10.31 0.22
N VAL A 110 2.17 -10.96 0.89
CA VAL A 110 2.75 -12.22 0.43
C VAL A 110 1.85 -13.36 0.92
N VAL A 111 1.38 -14.17 -0.03
CA VAL A 111 0.46 -15.28 0.23
C VAL A 111 1.22 -16.58 0.02
N ALA A 112 1.11 -17.49 0.98
CA ALA A 112 1.64 -18.84 0.90
C ALA A 112 0.56 -19.90 1.16
N ASP A 113 0.80 -21.10 0.67
CA ASP A 113 0.00 -22.27 1.01
C ASP A 113 0.28 -22.73 2.46
N PRO A 114 -0.46 -23.72 2.99
CA PRO A 114 -0.25 -24.22 4.36
C PRO A 114 1.13 -24.84 4.61
N SER A 115 1.86 -25.20 3.56
CA SER A 115 3.24 -25.72 3.68
C SER A 115 4.27 -24.61 3.87
N GLY A 116 3.88 -23.34 3.70
CA GLY A 116 4.77 -22.18 3.75
C GLY A 116 5.26 -21.74 2.37
N THR A 117 4.87 -22.41 1.29
CA THR A 117 5.34 -22.07 -0.06
C THR A 117 4.60 -20.85 -0.59
N VAL A 118 5.33 -19.79 -0.95
CA VAL A 118 4.77 -18.56 -1.52
C VAL A 118 4.09 -18.85 -2.86
N THR A 119 2.82 -18.47 -2.98
CA THR A 119 1.97 -18.67 -4.15
C THR A 119 1.59 -17.36 -4.84
N ALA A 120 1.58 -16.23 -4.12
CA ALA A 120 1.30 -14.91 -4.70
C ALA A 120 1.94 -13.76 -3.91
N ILE A 121 2.15 -12.63 -4.58
CA ILE A 121 2.53 -11.34 -3.98
C ILE A 121 1.56 -10.30 -4.53
N LYS A 122 0.73 -9.74 -3.65
CA LYS A 122 -0.40 -8.86 -4.01
C LYS A 122 -0.21 -7.47 -3.45
#